data_AF-A0A1I7WFC9-F1
#
_entry.id   AF-A0A1I7WFC9-F1
#
_cell.length_a   1.000
_cell.length_b   1.000
_cell.length_c   1.000
_cell.angle_alpha   90.00
_cell.angle_beta   90.00
_cell.angle_gamma   90.00
#
_symmetry.space_group_name_H-M   'P 1'
#
loop_
_entity.id
_entity.type
_entity.pdbx_description
1 polymer ?
#
loop_
_entity_poly.entity_id
_entity_poly.type
_entity_poly.pdbx_seq_one_letter_code
_entity_poly.pdbx_strand_id
1 'polypeptide(L)'
;MVTLRHNAEAYILLQDHQQRLIGTMKIFAQPRFEYIPTKGFTTRLIDLHTVSIQRCPGMGTCTKNTCSALTEETKLIEFTAYNEFPGIARCQEACSCITCGCFLCSSACLFTRIYSVPTSDSVPLQITQCA
;
A
#
# COMPACT_ATOMS: atom_id res chain seq x y z
N MET A 1 28.29 27.06 -14.27
CA MET A 1 27.62 26.81 -12.98
C MET A 1 27.24 28.16 -12.39
N VAL A 2 25.95 28.50 -12.32
CA VAL A 2 25.47 29.78 -11.78
C VAL A 2 24.95 29.52 -10.37
N THR A 3 25.63 30.07 -9.37
CA THR A 3 25.26 29.94 -7.95
C THR A 3 24.33 31.08 -7.57
N LEU A 4 23.02 30.80 -7.50
CA LEU A 4 22.05 31.77 -7.00
C LEU A 4 22.11 31.78 -5.47
N ARG A 5 22.58 32.89 -4.89
CA ARG A 5 22.54 33.11 -3.44
C ARG A 5 21.19 33.70 -3.03
N HIS A 6 20.70 33.32 -1.85
CA HIS A 6 19.53 33.93 -1.25
C HIS A 6 19.81 35.44 -1.05
N ASN A 7 18.89 36.31 -1.50
CA ASN A 7 19.03 37.77 -1.51
C ASN A 7 20.20 38.31 -2.35
N ALA A 8 20.57 37.60 -3.42
CA ALA A 8 21.50 38.17 -4.40
C ALA A 8 20.86 39.39 -5.08
N GLU A 9 21.57 40.51 -5.04
CA GLU A 9 21.21 41.75 -5.73
C GLU A 9 22.26 42.05 -6.82
N ALA A 10 21.79 42.37 -8.02
CA ALA A 10 22.60 42.82 -9.13
C ALA A 10 22.22 44.25 -9.48
N TYR A 11 23.22 45.10 -9.69
CA TYR A 11 23.05 46.49 -10.10
C TYR A 11 23.63 46.64 -11.50
N ILE A 12 22.80 47.05 -12.45
CA ILE A 12 23.15 47.22 -13.85
C ILE A 12 23.13 48.70 -14.18
N LEU A 13 24.24 49.21 -14.72
CA LEU A 13 24.33 50.57 -15.24
C LEU A 13 23.71 50.58 -16.64
N LEU A 14 22.76 51.49 -16.87
CA LEU A 14 22.12 51.71 -18.16
C LEU A 14 22.87 52.84 -18.87
N GLN A 15 23.28 52.61 -20.12
CA GLN A 15 24.00 53.61 -20.93
C GLN A 15 23.32 53.80 -22.29
N ASP A 16 23.45 55.00 -22.86
CA ASP A 16 22.98 55.29 -24.23
C ASP A 16 23.98 54.81 -25.30
N HIS A 17 23.64 54.99 -26.58
CA HIS A 17 24.53 54.66 -27.71
C HIS A 17 25.83 55.47 -27.74
N GLN A 18 25.93 56.54 -26.95
CA GLN A 18 27.12 57.37 -26.78
C GLN A 18 27.87 57.03 -25.48
N GLN A 19 27.54 55.91 -24.84
CA GLN A 19 28.09 55.44 -23.55
C GLN A 19 27.85 56.40 -22.37
N ARG A 20 26.84 57.26 -22.45
CA ARG A 20 26.46 58.14 -21.35
C ARG A 20 25.55 57.38 -20.38
N LEU A 21 25.83 57.50 -19.09
CA LEU A 21 25.04 56.85 -18.05
C LEU A 21 23.62 57.45 -18.00
N ILE A 22 22.61 56.62 -18.27
CA ILE A 22 21.19 56.97 -18.21
C ILE A 22 20.61 56.66 -16.83
N GLY A 23 21.13 55.63 -16.14
CA GLY A 23 20.67 55.28 -14.80
C GLY A 23 21.17 53.93 -14.30
N THR A 24 20.56 53.46 -13.23
CA THR A 24 20.86 52.16 -12.60
C THR A 24 19.59 51.33 -12.46
N MET A 25 19.67 50.05 -12.81
CA MET A 25 18.63 49.06 -12.61
C MET A 25 19.09 48.06 -11.55
N LYS A 26 18.29 47.87 -10.50
CA LYS A 26 18.51 46.88 -9.45
C LYS A 26 17.64 45.65 -9.71
N ILE A 27 18.27 44.48 -9.82
CA ILE A 27 17.60 43.18 -9.94
C ILE A 27 17.89 42.40 -8.66
N PHE A 28 16.89 41.80 -8.04
CA PHE A 28 17.08 40.92 -6.88
C PHE A 28 16.42 39.56 -7.16
N ALA A 29 17.07 38.48 -6.73
CA ALA A 29 16.55 37.13 -6.89
C ALA A 29 16.03 36.59 -5.55
N GLN A 30 14.75 36.23 -5.51
CA GLN A 30 14.12 35.51 -4.40
C GLN A 30 13.70 34.11 -4.87
N PRO A 31 14.54 33.09 -4.70
CA PRO A 31 14.20 31.74 -5.14
C PRO A 31 13.03 31.21 -4.31
N ARG A 32 11.99 30.70 -5.00
CA ARG A 32 10.89 29.94 -4.41
C ARG A 32 11.03 28.49 -4.83
N PHE A 33 11.06 27.59 -3.86
CA PHE A 33 11.03 26.15 -4.12
C PHE A 33 9.59 25.69 -3.95
N GLU A 34 9.01 25.16 -5.01
CA GLU A 34 7.68 24.57 -4.99
C GLU A 34 7.81 23.05 -4.86
N TYR A 35 6.99 22.47 -4.01
CA TYR A 35 6.91 21.02 -3.85
C TYR A 35 6.08 20.44 -4.98
N ILE A 36 6.72 19.69 -5.89
CA ILE A 36 6.05 19.05 -7.03
C ILE A 36 6.29 17.53 -6.92
N PRO A 37 5.30 16.74 -6.43
CA PRO A 37 5.48 15.31 -6.22
C PRO A 37 5.59 14.56 -7.56
N THR A 38 6.53 13.62 -7.66
CA THR A 38 6.72 12.76 -8.85
C THR A 38 6.10 11.38 -8.66
N LYS A 39 5.98 10.92 -7.41
CA LYS A 39 5.38 9.64 -7.05
C LYS A 39 4.58 9.80 -5.76
N GLY A 40 3.55 8.98 -5.60
CA GLY A 40 2.81 8.89 -4.35
C GLY A 40 1.92 7.67 -4.26
N PHE A 41 1.53 7.34 -3.05
CA PHE A 41 0.55 6.30 -2.74
C PHE A 41 -0.26 6.70 -1.52
N THR A 42 -1.42 6.06 -1.35
CA THR A 42 -2.31 6.28 -0.20
C THR A 42 -2.19 5.10 0.75
N THR A 43 -2.10 5.39 2.04
CA THR A 43 -2.09 4.39 3.11
C THR A 43 -3.07 4.80 4.22
N ARG A 44 -3.38 3.88 5.13
CA ARG A 44 -4.22 4.15 6.31
C ARG A 44 -3.92 3.12 7.40
N LEU A 45 -4.34 3.43 8.62
CA LEU A 45 -4.30 2.47 9.73
C LEU A 45 -5.30 1.33 9.47
N ILE A 46 -4.89 0.12 9.83
CA ILE A 46 -5.65 -1.11 9.64
C ILE A 46 -5.55 -1.98 10.88
N ASP A 47 -6.61 -2.75 11.13
CA ASP A 47 -6.65 -3.83 12.09
C ASP A 47 -6.59 -5.17 11.36
N LEU A 48 -5.73 -6.08 11.86
CA LEU A 48 -5.59 -7.42 11.32
C LEU A 48 -6.52 -8.38 12.04
N HIS A 49 -7.31 -9.10 11.26
CA HIS A 49 -8.22 -10.13 11.74
C HIS A 49 -7.85 -11.49 11.16
N THR A 50 -8.06 -12.53 11.96
CA THR A 50 -7.84 -13.92 11.55
C THR A 50 -9.11 -14.71 11.79
N VAL A 51 -9.55 -15.43 10.77
CA VAL A 51 -10.66 -16.38 10.86
C VAL A 51 -10.21 -17.74 10.35
N SER A 52 -10.62 -18.79 11.03
CA SER A 52 -10.28 -20.17 10.66
C SER A 52 -11.52 -21.04 10.65
N ILE A 53 -11.60 -21.94 9.66
CA ILE A 53 -12.69 -22.89 9.50
C ILE A 53 -12.09 -24.25 9.13
N GLN A 54 -12.41 -25.26 9.92
CA GLN A 54 -12.08 -26.63 9.61
C GLN A 54 -13.21 -27.29 8.81
N ARG A 55 -12.85 -28.02 7.75
CA ARG A 55 -13.77 -28.83 6.96
C ARG A 55 -13.28 -30.27 6.90
N CYS A 56 -14.21 -31.19 7.12
CA CYS A 56 -13.96 -32.61 6.90
C CYS A 56 -13.65 -32.89 5.41
N PRO A 57 -12.98 -34.01 5.12
CA PRO A 57 -12.70 -34.38 3.73
C PRO A 57 -13.99 -34.52 2.93
N GLY A 58 -14.01 -33.96 1.73
CA GLY A 58 -15.18 -33.93 0.85
C GLY A 58 -16.22 -32.84 1.19
N MET A 59 -15.98 -32.01 2.21
CA MET A 59 -16.88 -30.93 2.60
C MET A 59 -16.37 -29.55 2.18
N GLY A 60 -17.27 -28.74 1.61
CA GLY A 60 -16.92 -27.40 1.14
C GLY A 60 -15.81 -27.46 0.09
N THR A 61 -14.81 -26.60 0.23
CA THR A 61 -13.62 -26.62 -0.63
C THR A 61 -12.59 -27.69 -0.22
N CYS A 62 -12.80 -28.40 0.89
CA CYS A 62 -11.88 -29.45 1.33
C CYS A 62 -12.08 -30.73 0.51
N THR A 63 -11.37 -30.82 -0.61
CA THR A 63 -11.30 -31.99 -1.48
C THR A 63 -9.85 -32.47 -1.57
N LYS A 64 -9.60 -33.51 -2.36
CA LYS A 64 -8.27 -34.12 -2.46
C LYS A 64 -7.23 -33.07 -2.87
N ASN A 65 -6.14 -32.97 -2.11
CA ASN A 65 -5.00 -32.06 -2.37
C ASN A 65 -5.33 -30.56 -2.32
N THR A 66 -6.47 -30.14 -1.74
CA THR A 66 -6.80 -28.71 -1.66
C THR A 66 -5.71 -27.91 -0.95
N CYS A 67 -5.21 -28.35 0.22
CA CYS A 67 -4.23 -27.56 0.96
C CYS A 67 -2.91 -27.36 0.22
N SER A 68 -2.45 -28.36 -0.55
CA SER A 68 -1.23 -28.24 -1.36
C SER A 68 -1.39 -27.35 -2.59
N ALA A 69 -2.61 -27.19 -3.10
CA ALA A 69 -2.89 -26.40 -4.30
C ALA A 69 -3.34 -24.96 -3.98
N LEU A 70 -3.64 -24.65 -2.72
CA LEU A 70 -4.18 -23.36 -2.31
C LEU A 70 -3.11 -22.26 -2.38
N THR A 71 -3.44 -21.16 -3.05
CA THR A 71 -2.61 -19.94 -3.10
C THR A 71 -3.11 -18.90 -2.12
N GLU A 72 -2.25 -17.93 -1.77
CA GLU A 72 -2.60 -16.85 -0.84
C GLU A 72 -3.78 -15.99 -1.31
N GLU A 73 -3.94 -15.85 -2.62
CA GLU A 73 -4.99 -15.06 -3.27
C GLU A 73 -6.30 -15.83 -3.46
N THR A 74 -6.31 -17.13 -3.13
CA THR A 74 -7.47 -17.99 -3.32
C THR A 74 -8.64 -17.50 -2.46
N LYS A 75 -9.79 -17.23 -3.11
CA LYS A 75 -11.04 -16.89 -2.43
C LYS A 75 -11.83 -18.16 -2.14
N LEU A 76 -11.90 -18.52 -0.86
CA LEU A 76 -12.62 -19.70 -0.37
C LEU A 76 -14.09 -19.40 -0.09
N ILE A 77 -14.98 -20.34 -0.39
CA ILE A 77 -16.42 -20.18 -0.10
C ILE A 77 -16.68 -20.10 1.41
N GLU A 78 -15.82 -20.72 2.21
CA GLU A 78 -15.82 -20.67 3.67
C GLU A 78 -15.64 -19.24 4.19
N PHE A 79 -15.03 -18.35 3.40
CA PHE A 79 -14.73 -16.97 3.77
C PHE A 79 -15.48 -15.94 2.93
N THR A 80 -16.66 -16.29 2.39
CA THR A 80 -17.44 -15.37 1.53
C THR A 80 -17.62 -13.98 2.13
N ALA A 81 -17.95 -13.88 3.43
CA ALA A 81 -18.11 -12.61 4.15
C ALA A 81 -16.80 -11.83 4.37
N TYR A 82 -15.64 -12.45 4.16
CA TYR A 82 -14.32 -11.86 4.44
C TYR A 82 -13.46 -11.70 3.18
N ASN A 83 -13.90 -12.25 2.05
CA ASN A 83 -13.20 -12.19 0.76
C ASN A 83 -13.24 -10.79 0.12
N GLU A 84 -14.08 -9.89 0.65
CA GLU A 84 -14.10 -8.48 0.27
C GLU A 84 -12.91 -7.70 0.87
N PHE A 85 -12.40 -8.14 2.03
CA PHE A 85 -11.26 -7.51 2.67
C PHE A 85 -9.94 -8.00 2.08
N PRO A 86 -8.95 -7.11 1.87
CA PRO A 86 -7.63 -7.51 1.44
C PRO A 86 -6.99 -8.42 2.49
N GLY A 87 -6.34 -9.48 2.02
CA GLY A 87 -5.82 -10.51 2.91
C GLY A 87 -5.35 -11.74 2.17
N ILE A 88 -4.81 -12.68 2.93
CA ILE A 88 -4.28 -13.94 2.43
C ILE A 88 -5.05 -15.13 3.00
N ALA A 89 -5.19 -16.17 2.19
CA ALA A 89 -5.71 -17.47 2.60
C ALA A 89 -4.56 -18.47 2.80
N ARG A 90 -4.72 -19.37 3.78
CA ARG A 90 -3.80 -20.46 4.10
C ARG A 90 -4.61 -21.73 4.34
N CYS A 91 -3.97 -22.87 4.15
CA CYS A 91 -4.55 -24.18 4.43
C CYS A 91 -3.51 -25.05 5.14
N GLN A 92 -3.94 -25.77 6.16
CA GLN A 92 -3.14 -26.77 6.84
C GLN A 92 -3.93 -28.06 6.94
N GLU A 93 -3.25 -29.20 6.79
CA GLU A 93 -3.87 -30.49 7.05
C GLU A 93 -4.14 -30.65 8.54
N ALA A 94 -5.32 -31.17 8.88
CA ALA A 94 -5.80 -31.33 10.24
C ALA A 94 -6.30 -32.75 10.52
N CYS A 95 -6.49 -33.08 11.80
CA CYS A 95 -7.04 -34.37 12.21
C CYS A 95 -8.43 -34.61 11.61
N SER A 96 -8.70 -35.86 11.28
CA SER A 96 -9.96 -36.36 10.71
C SER A 96 -10.26 -37.75 11.28
N CYS A 97 -11.22 -38.49 10.73
CA CYS A 97 -11.87 -39.67 11.32
C CYS A 97 -12.89 -39.34 12.41
N ILE A 98 -13.64 -40.38 12.79
CA ILE A 98 -14.75 -40.33 13.76
C ILE A 98 -14.25 -39.78 15.10
N THR A 99 -13.02 -40.08 15.48
CA THR A 99 -12.36 -39.56 16.68
C THR A 99 -12.14 -38.05 16.68
N CYS A 100 -12.10 -37.43 15.49
CA CYS A 100 -11.93 -35.98 15.28
C CYS A 100 -13.17 -35.35 14.64
N GLY A 101 -14.34 -36.01 14.69
CA GLY A 101 -15.62 -35.45 14.26
C GLY A 101 -15.93 -35.56 12.76
N CYS A 102 -15.16 -36.33 11.99
CA CYS A 102 -15.37 -36.54 10.56
C CYS A 102 -15.68 -38.00 10.24
N PHE A 103 -16.55 -38.29 9.27
CA PHE A 103 -16.83 -39.68 8.88
C PHE A 103 -15.65 -40.33 8.15
N LEU A 104 -14.97 -39.56 7.29
CA LEU A 104 -13.83 -40.02 6.50
C LEU A 104 -12.52 -39.84 7.26
N CYS A 105 -11.56 -40.73 7.01
CA CYS A 105 -10.26 -40.75 7.68
C CYS A 105 -9.11 -40.10 6.90
N SER A 106 -9.37 -39.58 5.70
CA SER A 106 -8.40 -38.73 4.99
C SER A 106 -8.19 -37.40 5.73
N SER A 107 -7.09 -36.70 5.47
CA SER A 107 -6.76 -35.41 6.12
C SER A 107 -7.88 -34.39 5.96
N ALA A 108 -8.26 -33.74 7.07
CA ALA A 108 -9.19 -32.61 7.05
C ALA A 108 -8.43 -31.33 6.65
N CYS A 109 -9.17 -30.29 6.24
CA CYS A 109 -8.58 -29.01 5.86
C CYS A 109 -8.90 -27.96 6.93
N LEU A 110 -7.87 -27.39 7.54
CA LEU A 110 -7.96 -26.18 8.35
C LEU A 110 -7.65 -24.98 7.45
N PHE A 111 -8.70 -24.31 7.00
CA PHE A 111 -8.56 -23.06 6.27
C PHE A 111 -8.39 -21.92 7.26
N THR A 112 -7.49 -20.98 6.95
CA THR A 112 -7.29 -19.76 7.72
C THR A 112 -7.20 -18.58 6.76
N ARG A 113 -7.90 -17.48 7.08
CA ARG A 113 -7.77 -16.21 6.36
C ARG A 113 -7.32 -15.14 7.32
N ILE A 114 -6.26 -14.44 6.93
CA ILE A 114 -5.76 -13.26 7.61
C ILE A 114 -6.11 -12.08 6.71
N TYR A 115 -6.91 -11.15 7.21
CA TYR A 115 -7.41 -10.02 6.42
C TYR A 115 -7.32 -8.72 7.21
N SER A 116 -7.21 -7.61 6.50
CA SER A 116 -7.14 -6.28 7.08
C SER A 116 -8.43 -5.51 6.90
N VAL A 117 -8.89 -4.90 7.99
CA VAL A 117 -10.04 -4.00 8.01
C VAL A 117 -9.53 -2.62 8.40
N PRO A 118 -10.00 -1.53 7.76
CA PRO A 118 -9.64 -0.19 8.18
C PRO A 118 -10.15 0.08 9.59
N THR A 119 -9.31 0.64 10.45
CA THR A 119 -9.76 1.10 11.77
C THR A 119 -10.86 2.15 11.56
N SER A 120 -11.92 2.13 12.38
CA SER A 120 -13.14 2.93 12.17
C SER A 120 -12.88 4.42 11.96
N ASP A 121 -11.85 4.98 12.60
CA ASP A 121 -11.49 6.41 12.52
C ASP A 121 -10.27 6.66 11.61
N SER A 122 -9.86 5.68 10.81
CA SER A 122 -8.66 5.79 9.98
C SER A 122 -8.88 6.71 8.76
N VAL A 123 -8.31 7.91 8.82
CA VAL A 123 -8.25 8.83 7.68
C VAL A 123 -7.14 8.39 6.72
N PRO A 124 -7.40 8.28 5.40
CA PRO A 124 -6.36 8.00 4.42
C PRO A 124 -5.28 9.08 4.39
N LEU A 125 -4.01 8.65 4.43
CA LEU A 125 -2.83 9.49 4.34
C LEU A 125 -2.18 9.34 2.96
N GLN A 126 -1.84 10.46 2.34
CA GLN A 126 -1.09 10.47 1.09
C GLN A 126 0.40 10.64 1.37
N ILE A 127 1.20 9.66 0.97
CA ILE A 127 2.65 9.72 1.04
C ILE A 127 3.16 10.03 -0.37
N THR A 128 3.92 11.11 -0.50
CA THR A 128 4.41 11.64 -1.78
C THR A 128 5.90 11.94 -1.71
N GLN A 129 6.59 11.79 -2.85
CA GLN A 129 8.03 12.01 -2.97
C GLN A 129 8.35 12.94 -4.15
N CYS A 130 9.31 13.84 -3.96
CA CYS A 130 9.99 14.59 -5.01
C CYS A 130 11.33 13.91 -5.38
N ALA A 131 11.70 14.00 -6.66
CA ALA A 131 12.98 13.49 -7.17
C ALA A 131 14.06 14.59 -7.11
#